data_AF-A8MR90-F1
#
_entry.id   AF-A8MR90-F1
#
_cell.length_a   1.000
_cell.length_b   1.000
_cell.length_c   1.000
_cell.angle_alpha   90.00
_cell.angle_beta   90.00
_cell.angle_gamma   90.00
#
_symmetry.space_group_name_H-M   'P 1'
#
loop_
_entity.id
_entity.type
_entity.pdbx_description
1 polymer ?
#
loop_
_entity_poly.entity_id
_entity_poly.type
_entity_poly.pdbx_seq_one_letter_code
_entity_poly.pdbx_strand_id
1 'polypeptide(L)'
;MKNISLMFIALVVLLTSFPTPTLSYCKESLHLCMQHLKLNDRPTWLKCCDRLIIPGPCMCKYIKDPVQWKEAYRLMASCGKTVPLNQSLKSYFKCG
;
A
#
# COMPACT_ATOMS: atom_id res chain seq x y z
N MET A 1 18.33 -36.10 16.43
CA MET A 1 18.14 -34.69 16.85
C MET A 1 16.88 -34.16 16.18
N LYS A 2 15.74 -34.24 16.89
CA LYS A 2 14.48 -33.56 16.57
C LYS A 2 14.52 -32.20 17.32
N ASN A 3 14.04 -31.12 16.71
CA ASN A 3 13.53 -29.87 17.34
C ASN A 3 13.91 -28.52 16.68
N ILE A 4 14.35 -28.47 15.41
CA ILE A 4 14.64 -27.16 14.76
C ILE A 4 13.68 -26.82 13.59
N SER A 5 12.77 -27.71 13.19
CA SER A 5 11.99 -27.48 11.96
C SER A 5 10.78 -26.55 12.09
N LEU A 6 10.31 -26.23 13.31
CA LEU A 6 9.02 -25.55 13.51
C LEU A 6 9.12 -24.03 13.67
N MET A 7 10.24 -23.49 14.19
CA MET A 7 10.35 -22.03 14.37
C MET A 7 10.49 -21.27 13.05
N PHE A 8 10.99 -21.92 11.99
CA PHE A 8 11.12 -21.27 10.68
C PHE A 8 9.78 -21.00 10.00
N ILE A 9 8.72 -21.77 10.32
CA ILE A 9 7.42 -21.62 9.66
C ILE A 9 6.68 -20.38 10.16
N ALA A 10 6.81 -20.04 11.46
CA ALA A 10 6.14 -18.88 12.04
C ALA A 10 6.62 -17.55 11.41
N LEU A 11 7.90 -17.48 11.00
CA LEU A 11 8.44 -16.29 10.36
C LEU A 11 7.91 -16.13 8.93
N VAL A 12 7.60 -17.22 8.22
CA VAL A 12 7.12 -17.18 6.84
C VAL A 12 5.67 -16.68 6.75
N VAL A 13 4.84 -16.88 7.78
CA VAL A 13 3.45 -16.38 7.77
C VAL A 13 3.41 -14.84 7.87
N LEU A 14 4.38 -14.24 8.56
CA LEU A 14 4.58 -12.79 8.56
C LEU A 14 5.01 -12.26 7.17
N LEU A 15 5.55 -13.08 6.27
CA LEU A 15 5.93 -12.69 4.89
C LEU A 15 4.72 -12.51 3.95
N THR A 16 3.50 -12.68 4.45
CA THR A 16 2.28 -12.20 3.77
C THR A 16 2.00 -10.70 4.02
N SER A 17 3.08 -9.98 4.35
CA SER A 17 3.31 -8.86 5.28
C SER A 17 2.55 -7.55 5.14
N PHE A 18 1.67 -7.38 4.16
CA PHE A 18 0.86 -6.17 4.11
C PHE A 18 -0.55 -6.48 4.59
N PRO A 19 -1.12 -5.81 5.61
CA PRO A 19 -2.50 -6.04 6.03
C PRO A 19 -3.49 -5.46 5.01
N THR A 20 -4.73 -5.93 5.01
CA THR A 20 -5.79 -5.29 4.21
C THR A 20 -6.11 -3.95 4.86
N PRO A 21 -6.02 -2.82 4.13
CA PRO A 21 -6.20 -1.51 4.71
C PRO A 21 -7.68 -1.31 5.12
N THR A 22 -7.91 -0.92 6.36
CA THR A 22 -9.23 -0.51 6.87
C THR A 22 -9.30 1.02 6.95
N LEU A 23 -10.50 1.60 7.02
CA LEU A 23 -10.67 3.07 7.06
C LEU A 23 -9.92 3.73 8.23
N SER A 24 -9.84 3.05 9.37
CA SER A 24 -9.11 3.48 10.57
C SER A 24 -7.59 3.31 10.43
N TYR A 25 -7.12 2.50 9.49
CA TYR A 25 -5.72 2.12 9.32
C TYR A 25 -5.09 2.61 8.01
N CYS A 26 -5.81 3.40 7.20
CA CYS A 26 -5.30 3.85 5.90
C CYS A 26 -3.97 4.62 6.03
N LYS A 27 -3.89 5.58 6.96
CA LYS A 27 -2.70 6.44 7.09
C LYS A 27 -1.47 5.61 7.43
N GLU A 28 -1.62 4.69 8.37
CA GLU A 28 -0.59 3.75 8.82
C GLU A 28 -0.22 2.79 7.69
N SER A 29 -1.20 2.30 6.92
CA SER A 29 -0.96 1.45 5.75
C SER A 29 -0.10 2.17 4.71
N LEU A 30 -0.43 3.42 4.37
CA LEU A 30 0.36 4.22 3.44
C LEU A 30 1.79 4.42 3.96
N HIS A 31 1.93 4.76 5.25
CA HIS A 31 3.23 4.92 5.88
C HIS A 31 4.08 3.64 5.82
N LEU A 32 3.51 2.48 6.18
CA LEU A 32 4.17 1.19 6.11
C LEU A 32 4.57 0.85 4.67
N CYS A 33 3.68 1.07 3.71
CA CYS A 33 3.98 0.81 2.29
C CYS A 33 5.16 1.67 1.80
N MET A 34 5.21 2.94 2.20
CA MET A 34 6.33 3.83 1.90
C MET A 34 7.64 3.41 2.60
N GLN A 35 7.57 2.77 3.78
CA GLN A 35 8.74 2.16 4.41
C GLN A 35 9.27 0.97 3.61
N HIS A 36 8.40 0.04 3.18
CA HIS A 36 8.82 -1.10 2.37
C HIS A 36 9.38 -0.69 1.01
N LEU A 37 8.88 0.40 0.42
CA LEU A 37 9.49 1.02 -0.76
C LEU A 37 10.93 1.48 -0.49
N LYS A 38 11.19 2.12 0.66
CA LYS A 38 12.55 2.56 1.05
C LYS A 38 13.48 1.41 1.36
N LEU A 39 12.96 0.33 1.95
CA LEU A 39 13.70 -0.88 2.27
C LEU A 39 13.97 -1.76 1.03
N ASN A 40 13.43 -1.37 -0.15
CA ASN A 40 13.44 -2.17 -1.36
C ASN A 40 12.86 -3.58 -1.17
N ASP A 41 11.92 -3.74 -0.23
CA ASP A 41 11.18 -4.98 0.01
C ASP A 41 10.10 -5.15 -1.07
N ARG A 42 10.54 -5.62 -2.23
CA ARG A 42 9.70 -5.72 -3.43
C ARG A 42 8.44 -6.58 -3.24
N PRO A 43 8.48 -7.78 -2.61
CA PRO A 43 7.28 -8.57 -2.39
C PRO A 43 6.21 -7.86 -1.57
N THR A 44 6.60 -7.18 -0.48
CA THR A 44 5.65 -6.43 0.35
C THR A 44 5.17 -5.17 -0.35
N TRP A 45 6.08 -4.48 -1.05
CA TRP A 45 5.74 -3.29 -1.83
C TRP A 45 4.71 -3.58 -2.94
N LEU A 46 4.87 -4.66 -3.71
CA LEU A 46 3.90 -5.04 -4.74
C LEU A 46 2.52 -5.34 -4.12
N LYS A 47 2.47 -6.04 -2.99
CA LYS A 47 1.21 -6.28 -2.27
C LYS A 47 0.55 -4.99 -1.79
N CYS A 48 1.34 -4.01 -1.35
CA CYS A 48 0.78 -2.73 -0.93
C CYS A 48 0.30 -1.90 -2.12
N CYS A 49 0.95 -1.97 -3.30
CA CYS A 49 0.41 -1.41 -4.54
C CYS A 49 -0.98 -1.95 -4.87
N ASP A 50 -1.15 -3.27 -4.83
CA ASP A 50 -2.41 -3.94 -5.16
C ASP A 50 -3.56 -3.60 -4.20
N ARG A 51 -3.23 -3.18 -2.97
CA ARG A 51 -4.22 -2.92 -1.92
C ARG A 51 -4.49 -1.44 -1.68
N LEU A 52 -3.49 -0.58 -1.86
CA LEU A 52 -3.61 0.86 -1.64
C LEU A 52 -3.93 1.63 -2.91
N ILE A 53 -3.45 1.17 -4.07
CA ILE A 53 -3.61 1.89 -5.35
C ILE A 53 -4.80 1.34 -6.14
N ILE A 54 -5.96 1.31 -5.48
CA ILE A 54 -7.23 0.87 -6.05
C ILE A 54 -8.36 1.85 -5.66
N PRO A 55 -9.45 1.93 -6.43
CA PRO A 55 -10.65 2.65 -5.99
C PRO A 55 -11.13 2.11 -4.64
N GLY A 56 -11.30 3.01 -3.67
CA GLY A 56 -11.70 2.61 -2.33
C GLY A 56 -11.53 3.70 -1.28
N PRO A 57 -12.01 3.46 -0.05
CA PRO A 57 -12.06 4.45 1.01
C PRO A 57 -10.68 5.03 1.36
N CYS A 58 -9.64 4.19 1.38
CA CYS A 58 -8.29 4.66 1.71
C CYS A 58 -7.71 5.56 0.64
N MET A 59 -7.82 5.18 -0.64
CA MET A 59 -7.35 6.03 -1.72
C MET A 59 -8.09 7.37 -1.74
N CYS A 60 -9.40 7.36 -1.53
CA CYS A 60 -10.17 8.60 -1.42
C CYS A 60 -9.78 9.45 -0.22
N LYS A 61 -9.41 8.83 0.91
CA LYS A 61 -8.86 9.53 2.07
C LYS A 61 -7.53 10.19 1.73
N TYR A 62 -6.62 9.49 1.04
CA TYR A 62 -5.33 10.04 0.63
C TYR A 62 -5.48 11.20 -0.35
N ILE A 63 -6.43 11.12 -1.28
CA ILE A 63 -6.67 12.19 -2.25
C ILE A 63 -7.23 13.45 -1.59
N LYS A 64 -8.00 13.30 -0.50
CA LYS A 64 -8.62 14.41 0.24
C LYS A 64 -7.68 15.05 1.26
N ASP A 65 -6.67 14.33 1.75
CA ASP A 65 -5.68 14.83 2.71
C ASP A 65 -4.41 15.33 2.00
N PRO A 66 -4.08 16.64 2.06
CA PRO A 66 -2.91 17.21 1.38
C PRO A 66 -1.56 16.58 1.74
N VAL A 67 -1.42 16.08 2.97
CA VAL A 67 -0.18 15.43 3.44
C VAL A 67 -0.07 14.04 2.83
N GLN A 68 -1.14 13.25 2.93
CA GLN A 68 -1.17 11.88 2.40
C GLN A 68 -1.20 11.87 0.87
N TRP A 69 -1.74 12.90 0.23
CA TRP A 69 -1.81 13.04 -1.22
C TRP A 69 -0.43 12.94 -1.88
N LYS A 70 0.59 13.60 -1.31
CA LYS A 70 1.96 13.56 -1.85
C LYS A 70 2.57 12.16 -1.77
N GLU A 71 2.38 11.47 -0.64
CA GLU A 71 2.87 10.11 -0.45
C GLU A 71 2.12 9.11 -1.34
N ALA A 72 0.80 9.23 -1.44
CA ALA A 72 0.00 8.39 -2.32
C ALA A 72 0.37 8.60 -3.78
N TYR A 73 0.61 9.84 -4.24
CA TYR A 73 1.06 10.10 -5.60
C TYR A 73 2.44 9.50 -5.89
N ARG A 74 3.39 9.61 -4.94
CA ARG A 74 4.69 8.96 -5.04
C ARG A 74 4.57 7.44 -5.09
N LEU A 75 3.68 6.87 -4.27
CA LEU A 75 3.40 5.45 -4.27
C LEU A 75 2.80 5.00 -5.61
N MET A 76 1.81 5.72 -6.14
CA MET A 76 1.21 5.46 -7.46
C MET A 76 2.27 5.41 -8.56
N ALA A 77 3.14 6.43 -8.64
CA ALA A 77 4.21 6.50 -9.61
C ALA A 77 5.18 5.32 -9.45
N SER A 78 5.53 4.97 -8.21
CA SER A 78 6.39 3.81 -7.92
C SER A 78 5.73 2.53 -8.39
N CYS A 79 4.43 2.35 -8.11
CA CYS A 79 3.60 1.21 -8.53
C CYS A 79 3.30 1.16 -10.03
N GLY A 80 3.85 2.09 -10.84
CA GLY A 80 3.61 2.15 -12.29
C GLY A 80 2.17 2.53 -12.65
N LYS A 81 1.43 3.17 -11.74
CA LYS A 81 0.05 3.61 -11.97
C LYS A 81 0.05 5.07 -12.41
N THR A 82 -0.38 5.30 -13.64
CA THR A 82 -0.55 6.63 -14.21
C THR A 82 -2.02 6.99 -14.32
N VAL A 83 -2.33 8.28 -14.11
CA VAL A 83 -3.67 8.83 -14.33
C VAL A 83 -3.70 9.46 -15.72
N PRO A 84 -4.75 9.24 -16.52
CA PRO A 84 -4.91 9.93 -17.80
C PRO A 84 -4.83 11.46 -17.63
N LEU A 85 -4.15 12.14 -18.56
CA LEU A 85 -3.90 13.60 -18.48
C LEU A 85 -5.18 14.44 -18.37
N ASN A 86 -6.30 13.93 -18.87
CA ASN A 86 -7.61 14.58 -18.87
C ASN A 86 -8.52 14.14 -17.72
N GLN A 87 -8.01 13.39 -16.74
CA GLN A 87 -8.81 12.87 -15.65
C GLN A 87 -8.26 13.30 -14.28
N SER A 88 -9.13 13.82 -13.42
CA SER A 88 -8.76 14.13 -12.04
C SER A 88 -8.55 12.84 -11.24
N LEU A 89 -7.65 12.86 -10.25
CA LEU A 89 -7.45 11.73 -9.32
C LEU A 89 -8.77 11.31 -8.66
N LYS A 90 -9.61 12.27 -8.28
CA LYS A 90 -10.93 12.01 -7.70
C LYS A 90 -11.82 11.21 -8.66
N SER A 91 -11.86 11.59 -9.95
CA SER A 91 -12.64 10.86 -10.96
C SER A 91 -12.04 9.48 -11.23
N TYR A 92 -10.73 9.39 -11.42
CA TYR A 92 -10.03 8.12 -11.71
C TYR A 92 -10.26 7.06 -10.63
N PHE A 93 -10.21 7.46 -9.35
CA PHE A 93 -10.45 6.57 -8.22
C PHE A 93 -11.89 6.56 -7.70
N LYS A 94 -12.83 7.21 -8.40
CA LYS A 94 -14.26 7.25 -8.05
C LYS A 94 -14.53 7.80 -6.64
N CYS A 95 -13.83 8.86 -6.27
CA CYS A 95 -13.99 9.57 -5.00
C CYS A 95 -15.02 10.70 -5.13
N GLY A 96 -16.20 10.46 -4.55
CA GLY A 96 -17.26 11.47 -4.36
C GLY A 96 -16.93 12.47 -3.27
#